data_AF-A0A9P3ULT2-F1
#
_entry.id   AF-A0A9P3ULT2-F1
#
_cell.length_a   1.000
_cell.length_b   1.000
_cell.length_c   1.000
_cell.angle_alpha   90.00
_cell.angle_beta   90.00
_cell.angle_gamma   90.00
#
_symmetry.space_group_name_H-M   'P 1'
#
loop_
_entity.id
_entity.type
_entity.pdbx_description
1 polymer ?
#
loop_
_entity_poly.entity_id
_entity_poly.type
_entity_poly.pdbx_seq_one_letter_code
_entity_poly.pdbx_strand_id
1 'polypeptide(L)'
;MTRTARAQYPRAIARDRSIPKNARDKSFAKNGAGPHNWGDMSREHQHELFAMEDEDRELDEEGIVPSDTSSMLSETLEERAFSYQAGSNVTSNEDLETARRFRFKALKRRELDLSAIARTSSAAMIHPKTSVLPGQDARTLNVP
;
A
#
# COMPACT_ATOMS: atom_id res chain seq x y z
N MET A 1 16.68 8.41 -14.83
CA MET A 1 17.88 7.72 -14.32
C MET A 1 18.46 6.84 -15.43
N THR A 2 19.65 7.16 -15.93
CA THR A 2 20.33 6.39 -16.97
C THR A 2 21.23 5.32 -16.33
N ARG A 3 20.97 4.03 -16.61
CA ARG A 3 21.89 2.95 -16.25
C ARG A 3 23.03 2.95 -17.25
N THR A 4 24.24 3.34 -16.82
CA THR A 4 25.44 3.31 -17.67
C THR A 4 25.96 1.88 -17.82
N ALA A 5 26.72 1.58 -18.88
CA ALA A 5 27.37 0.26 -19.04
C ALA A 5 28.23 -0.12 -17.83
N ARG A 6 28.76 0.88 -17.10
CA ARG A 6 29.50 0.67 -15.85
C ARG A 6 28.63 0.18 -14.69
N ALA A 7 27.34 0.48 -14.68
CA ALA A 7 26.39 -0.01 -13.69
C ALA A 7 26.04 -1.49 -13.90
N GLN A 8 26.36 -2.07 -15.07
CA GLN A 8 26.12 -3.49 -15.37
C GLN A 8 27.26 -4.41 -14.91
N TYR A 9 28.42 -3.87 -14.49
CA TYR A 9 29.50 -4.72 -13.97
C TYR A 9 29.03 -5.49 -12.72
N PRO A 10 29.38 -6.78 -12.56
CA PRO A 10 28.93 -7.59 -11.42
C PRO A 10 29.28 -6.96 -10.06
N ARG A 11 30.46 -6.33 -9.94
CA ARG A 11 30.85 -5.61 -8.72
C ARG A 11 30.02 -4.37 -8.45
N ALA A 12 29.53 -3.69 -9.48
CA ALA A 12 28.64 -2.54 -9.33
C ALA A 12 27.27 -2.99 -8.80
N ILE A 13 26.71 -4.07 -9.36
CA ILE A 13 25.46 -4.67 -8.91
C ILE A 13 25.56 -5.17 -7.45
N ALA A 14 26.68 -5.82 -7.09
CA ALA A 14 26.90 -6.30 -5.72
C ALA A 14 27.01 -5.15 -4.71
N ARG A 15 27.70 -4.05 -5.06
CA ARG A 15 27.79 -2.85 -4.20
C ARG A 15 26.46 -2.12 -4.03
N ASP A 16 25.61 -2.15 -5.04
CA ASP A 16 24.31 -1.50 -4.99
C ASP A 16 23.37 -2.21 -4.00
N ARG A 17 23.43 -3.55 -3.95
CA ARG A 17 22.49 -4.36 -3.17
C ARG A 17 23.04 -4.80 -1.82
N SER A 18 24.17 -5.51 -1.81
CA SER A 18 24.60 -6.30 -0.65
C SER A 18 25.74 -5.66 0.14
N ILE A 19 26.73 -5.06 -0.51
CA ILE A 19 27.96 -4.61 0.17
C ILE A 19 27.78 -3.18 0.73
N PRO A 20 27.76 -3.01 2.06
CA PRO A 20 27.70 -1.68 2.66
C PRO A 20 29.03 -0.96 2.50
N LYS A 21 28.99 0.35 2.28
CA LYS A 21 30.20 1.18 2.09
C LYS A 21 31.05 1.29 3.36
N ASN A 22 30.46 1.11 4.53
CA ASN A 22 31.08 1.28 5.84
C ASN A 22 31.65 -0.01 6.42
N ALA A 23 31.65 -1.13 5.67
CA ALA A 23 32.15 -2.44 6.10
C ALA A 23 31.53 -2.96 7.43
N ARG A 24 30.40 -2.41 7.86
CA ARG A 24 29.63 -2.91 9.00
C ARG A 24 28.61 -3.90 8.49
N ASP A 25 28.34 -4.92 9.28
CA ASP A 25 27.26 -5.85 8.97
C ASP A 25 25.91 -5.13 8.95
N LYS A 26 25.01 -5.57 8.06
CA LYS A 26 23.63 -5.10 7.95
C LYS A 26 22.67 -5.93 8.80
N SER A 27 23.17 -6.91 9.54
CA SER A 27 22.36 -7.70 10.47
C SER A 27 21.68 -6.80 11.50
N PHE A 28 20.46 -7.19 11.89
CA PHE A 28 19.72 -6.49 12.91
C PHE A 28 20.43 -6.66 14.25
N ALA A 29 20.77 -5.55 14.89
CA ALA A 29 21.31 -5.58 16.24
C ALA A 29 20.28 -6.22 17.18
N LYS A 30 20.70 -7.24 17.94
CA LYS A 30 19.86 -7.92 18.94
C LYS A 30 18.53 -8.45 18.35
N ASN A 31 18.54 -8.93 17.11
CA ASN A 31 17.35 -9.46 16.40
C ASN A 31 16.16 -8.49 16.33
N GLY A 32 16.42 -7.17 16.38
CA GLY A 32 15.35 -6.17 16.37
C GLY A 32 14.75 -5.86 17.75
N ALA A 33 15.28 -6.43 18.84
CA ALA A 33 14.85 -6.07 20.19
C ALA A 33 15.32 -4.65 20.60
N GLY A 34 14.45 -3.89 21.25
CA GLY A 34 14.78 -2.63 21.96
C GLY A 34 13.98 -1.40 21.50
N PRO A 35 14.11 -0.25 22.21
CA PRO A 35 13.20 0.90 22.07
C PRO A 35 13.23 1.60 20.70
N HIS A 36 14.34 1.48 19.97
CA HIS A 36 14.52 2.13 18.66
C HIS A 36 14.55 1.13 17.50
N ASN A 37 14.23 -0.13 17.77
CA ASN A 37 14.17 -1.18 16.76
C ASN A 37 12.70 -1.54 16.49
N TRP A 38 12.49 -2.34 15.45
CA TRP A 38 11.15 -2.70 14.96
C TRP A 38 10.47 -3.82 15.75
N GLY A 39 11.10 -4.33 16.79
CA GLY A 39 10.61 -5.47 17.57
C GLY A 39 11.38 -6.75 17.26
N ASP A 40 11.26 -7.70 18.19
CA ASP A 40 11.89 -9.02 18.14
C ASP A 40 10.83 -10.05 17.76
N MET A 41 11.05 -10.81 16.69
CA MET A 41 10.11 -11.82 16.21
C MET A 41 9.83 -12.91 17.26
N SER A 42 10.76 -13.17 18.18
CA SER A 42 10.53 -14.14 19.26
C SER A 42 9.49 -13.68 20.29
N ARG A 43 9.20 -12.38 20.35
CA ARG A 43 8.22 -11.77 21.26
C ARG A 43 6.93 -11.36 20.57
N GLU A 44 6.75 -11.70 19.30
CA GLU A 44 5.55 -11.37 18.50
C GLU A 44 4.25 -11.69 19.24
N HIS A 45 4.11 -12.92 19.74
CA HIS A 45 2.92 -13.34 20.51
C HIS A 45 2.64 -12.47 21.75
N GLN A 46 3.68 -12.00 22.44
CA GLN A 46 3.48 -11.10 23.59
C GLN A 46 3.02 -9.72 23.14
N HIS A 47 3.57 -9.22 22.04
CA HIS A 47 3.15 -7.95 21.46
C HIS A 47 1.69 -7.98 20.99
N GLU A 48 1.24 -9.10 20.43
CA GLU A 48 -0.17 -9.29 20.07
C GLU A 48 -1.09 -9.23 21.29
N LEU A 49 -0.75 -9.96 22.36
CA LEU A 49 -1.54 -9.95 23.59
C LEU A 49 -1.61 -8.56 24.24
N PHE A 50 -0.49 -7.85 24.32
CA PHE A 50 -0.49 -6.50 24.87
C PHE A 50 -1.25 -5.51 24.01
N ALA A 51 -1.19 -5.65 22.67
CA ALA A 51 -1.98 -4.81 21.78
C ALA A 51 -3.49 -5.02 21.97
N MET A 52 -3.94 -6.27 22.17
CA MET A 52 -5.34 -6.56 22.50
C MET A 52 -5.75 -5.94 23.84
N GLU A 53 -4.91 -6.06 24.86
CA GLU A 53 -5.18 -5.47 26.18
C GLU A 53 -5.24 -3.93 26.14
N ASP A 54 -4.38 -3.32 25.32
CA ASP A 54 -4.38 -1.87 25.11
C ASP A 54 -5.64 -1.41 24.35
N GLU A 55 -6.08 -2.15 23.33
CA GLU A 55 -7.34 -1.89 22.62
C GLU A 55 -8.55 -1.99 23.57
N ASP A 56 -8.63 -3.05 24.37
CA ASP A 56 -9.71 -3.24 25.35
C ASP A 56 -9.76 -2.06 26.35
N ARG A 57 -8.59 -1.59 26.80
CA ARG A 57 -8.49 -0.45 27.72
C ARG A 57 -8.92 0.86 27.07
N GLU A 58 -8.54 1.11 25.82
CA GLU A 58 -8.98 2.31 25.08
C GLU A 58 -10.51 2.29 24.85
N LEU A 59 -11.10 1.14 24.52
CA LEU A 59 -12.55 1.01 24.34
C LEU A 59 -13.33 1.27 25.64
N ASP A 60 -12.83 0.76 26.77
CA ASP A 60 -13.39 1.01 28.10
C ASP A 60 -13.32 2.51 28.48
N GLU A 61 -12.20 3.18 28.18
CA GLU A 61 -12.03 4.62 28.41
C GLU A 61 -12.97 5.47 27.53
N GLU A 62 -13.22 5.06 26.29
CA GLU A 62 -14.15 5.72 25.37
C GLU A 62 -15.63 5.35 25.63
N GLY A 63 -15.90 4.40 26.54
CA GLY A 63 -17.25 3.93 26.87
C GLY A 63 -17.93 3.18 25.73
N ILE A 64 -17.15 2.63 24.79
CA ILE A 64 -17.63 1.87 23.63
C ILE A 64 -17.77 0.41 24.09
N VAL A 65 -19.00 -0.06 24.24
CA VAL A 65 -19.26 -1.46 24.56
C VAL A 65 -18.78 -2.35 23.40
N PRO A 66 -17.94 -3.37 23.64
CA PRO A 66 -17.56 -4.30 22.60
C PRO A 66 -18.81 -5.05 22.15
N SER A 67 -19.31 -4.72 20.96
CA SER A 67 -20.34 -5.51 20.30
C SER A 67 -19.71 -6.88 20.03
N ASP A 68 -20.23 -7.93 20.66
CA ASP A 68 -19.83 -9.34 20.45
C ASP A 68 -19.66 -9.67 18.96
N THR A 69 -18.43 -9.59 18.46
CA THR A 69 -18.08 -9.98 17.08
C THR A 69 -17.52 -11.40 17.00
N SER A 70 -17.59 -12.17 18.10
CA SER A 70 -17.22 -13.59 18.11
C SER A 70 -18.15 -14.46 17.25
N SER A 71 -19.35 -13.96 16.90
CA SER A 71 -20.29 -14.63 16.00
C SER A 71 -20.07 -14.34 14.50
N MET A 72 -19.11 -13.47 14.11
CA MET A 72 -18.87 -13.12 12.70
C MET A 72 -17.57 -13.69 12.10
N LEU A 73 -16.82 -14.47 12.87
CA LEU A 73 -15.52 -15.01 12.44
C LEU A 73 -15.59 -16.40 11.78
N SER A 74 -16.75 -17.05 11.73
CA SER A 74 -16.90 -18.37 11.10
C SER A 74 -17.37 -18.35 9.64
N GLU A 75 -17.79 -17.20 9.09
CA GLU A 75 -18.38 -17.13 7.73
C GLU A 75 -17.57 -16.29 6.74
N THR A 76 -16.39 -15.76 7.09
CA THR A 76 -15.74 -14.70 6.28
C THR A 76 -14.30 -14.96 5.84
N LEU A 77 -13.77 -16.19 5.96
CA LEU A 77 -12.42 -16.50 5.44
C LEU A 77 -12.40 -16.83 3.93
N GLU A 78 -13.53 -17.17 3.31
CA GLU A 78 -13.62 -17.37 1.86
C GLU A 78 -14.24 -16.18 1.09
N GLU A 79 -14.97 -15.28 1.76
CA GLU A 79 -15.53 -14.07 1.10
C GLU A 79 -14.67 -12.81 1.22
N ARG A 80 -13.69 -12.76 2.13
CA ARG A 80 -12.76 -11.62 2.27
C ARG A 80 -11.63 -11.61 1.24
N ALA A 81 -11.78 -12.36 0.14
CA ALA A 81 -10.94 -12.21 -1.05
C ALA A 81 -11.56 -11.24 -2.09
N PHE A 82 -12.79 -10.76 -1.92
CA PHE A 82 -13.46 -9.92 -2.93
C PHE A 82 -14.44 -8.89 -2.36
N SER A 83 -13.97 -7.96 -1.52
CA SER A 83 -14.72 -6.76 -1.22
C SER A 83 -13.83 -5.56 -0.91
N TYR A 84 -13.03 -5.16 -1.90
CA TYR A 84 -13.04 -3.73 -2.23
C TYR A 84 -14.48 -3.41 -2.64
N GLN A 85 -15.34 -3.07 -1.67
CA GLN A 85 -16.59 -2.37 -1.95
C GLN A 85 -16.21 -0.99 -2.47
N ALA A 86 -15.74 -0.95 -3.72
CA ALA A 86 -16.02 0.13 -4.63
C ALA A 86 -17.54 0.26 -4.61
N GLY A 87 -18.04 1.26 -3.89
CA GLY A 87 -19.46 1.59 -3.89
C GLY A 87 -19.93 1.63 -5.33
N SER A 88 -20.75 0.65 -5.69
CA SER A 88 -21.45 0.54 -6.96
C SER A 88 -22.49 1.67 -7.03
N ASN A 89 -22.04 2.90 -7.19
CA ASN A 89 -22.85 3.93 -7.78
C ASN A 89 -22.56 3.84 -9.27
N VAL A 90 -23.54 3.37 -10.04
CA VAL A 90 -23.56 3.56 -11.49
C VAL A 90 -23.62 5.07 -11.73
N THR A 91 -22.47 5.73 -11.69
CA THR A 91 -22.34 7.13 -12.10
C THR A 91 -22.51 7.13 -13.60
N SER A 92 -23.57 7.78 -14.08
CA SER A 92 -23.78 7.91 -15.51
C SER A 92 -22.55 8.56 -16.17
N ASN A 93 -22.33 8.34 -17.47
CA ASN A 93 -21.22 8.99 -18.17
C ASN A 93 -21.27 10.52 -18.03
N GLU A 94 -22.46 11.09 -17.88
CA GLU A 94 -22.69 12.51 -17.61
C GLU A 94 -22.14 12.95 -16.24
N ASP A 95 -22.38 12.16 -15.19
CA ASP A 95 -21.86 12.43 -13.84
C ASP A 95 -20.32 12.39 -13.79
N LEU A 96 -19.71 11.51 -14.58
CA LEU A 96 -18.24 11.45 -14.70
C LEU A 96 -17.67 12.70 -15.37
N GLU A 97 -18.33 13.23 -16.40
CA GLU A 97 -17.89 14.46 -17.06
C GLU A 97 -18.04 15.69 -16.17
N THR A 98 -19.15 15.80 -15.44
CA THR A 98 -19.38 16.91 -14.51
C THR A 98 -18.35 16.89 -13.37
N ALA A 99 -18.06 15.70 -12.81
CA ALA A 99 -17.02 15.51 -11.82
C ALA A 99 -15.62 15.90 -12.34
N ARG A 100 -15.26 15.52 -13.58
CA ARG A 100 -13.98 15.94 -14.19
C ARG A 100 -13.89 17.46 -14.37
N ARG A 101 -14.95 18.09 -14.88
CA ARG A 101 -15.00 19.55 -15.08
C ARG A 101 -14.92 20.30 -13.75
N PHE A 102 -15.58 19.80 -12.71
CA PHE A 102 -15.51 20.36 -11.36
C PHE A 102 -14.08 20.30 -10.82
N ARG A 103 -13.42 19.15 -10.87
CA ARG A 103 -12.04 18.98 -10.38
C ARG A 103 -11.03 19.83 -11.15
N PHE A 104 -11.16 19.93 -12.48
CA PHE A 104 -10.28 20.78 -13.29
C PHE A 104 -10.39 22.27 -12.95
N LYS A 105 -11.60 22.74 -12.61
CA LYS A 105 -11.85 24.13 -12.24
C LYS A 105 -11.62 24.40 -10.75
N ALA A 106 -11.76 23.40 -9.88
CA ALA A 106 -11.57 23.52 -8.44
C ALA A 106 -10.13 23.97 -8.11
N LEU A 107 -9.12 23.40 -8.76
CA LEU A 107 -7.71 23.77 -8.56
C LEU A 107 -7.36 25.22 -8.94
N LYS A 108 -8.26 25.92 -9.65
CA LYS A 108 -8.07 27.33 -10.04
C LYS A 108 -8.68 28.32 -9.04
N ARG A 109 -9.46 27.85 -8.07
CA ARG A 109 -10.09 28.68 -7.03
C ARG A 109 -9.23 28.67 -5.77
N ARG A 110 -9.18 29.81 -5.08
CA ARG A 110 -8.44 29.97 -3.82
C ARG A 110 -9.16 29.30 -2.63
N GLU A 111 -10.48 29.16 -2.74
CA GLU A 111 -11.34 28.48 -1.77
C GLU A 111 -11.82 27.15 -2.37
N LEU A 112 -11.40 26.05 -1.74
CA LEU A 112 -11.70 24.68 -2.17
C LEU A 112 -12.79 24.09 -1.28
N ASP A 113 -13.94 23.76 -1.87
CA ASP A 113 -14.99 23.04 -1.16
C ASP A 113 -14.64 21.54 -1.11
N LEU A 114 -14.17 21.10 0.06
CA LEU A 114 -13.79 19.72 0.33
C LEU A 114 -14.98 18.75 0.21
N SER A 115 -16.19 19.23 0.54
CA SER A 115 -17.41 18.40 0.47
C SER A 115 -17.77 18.07 -0.98
N ALA A 116 -17.58 19.02 -1.89
CA ALA A 116 -17.78 18.81 -3.32
C ALA A 116 -16.69 17.91 -3.95
N ILE A 117 -15.47 17.92 -3.41
CA ILE A 117 -14.41 16.99 -3.83
C ILE A 117 -14.73 15.54 -3.40
N ALA A 118 -15.27 15.35 -2.19
CA ALA A 118 -15.68 14.03 -1.71
C ALA A 118 -16.79 13.44 -2.58
N ARG A 119 -17.77 14.26 -2.99
CA ARG A 119 -18.87 13.86 -3.90
C ARG A 119 -18.40 13.53 -5.32
N THR A 120 -17.28 14.11 -5.78
CA THR A 120 -16.72 13.90 -7.13
C THR A 120 -15.52 12.94 -7.15
N SER A 121 -15.38 12.10 -6.11
CA SER A 121 -14.28 11.16 -5.93
C SER A 121 -14.28 10.00 -6.93
N SER A 122 -15.44 9.65 -7.50
CA SER A 122 -15.59 8.59 -8.52
C SER A 122 -14.73 8.83 -9.77
N ALA A 123 -14.49 10.09 -10.15
CA ALA A 123 -13.67 10.45 -11.31
C ALA A 123 -12.15 10.32 -11.08
N ALA A 124 -11.71 9.98 -9.86
CA ALA A 124 -10.28 9.84 -9.52
C ALA A 124 -9.71 8.44 -9.81
N MET A 125 -10.55 7.45 -10.10
CA MET A 125 -10.10 6.13 -10.55
C MET A 125 -9.63 6.18 -12.01
N ILE A 126 -8.49 6.81 -12.23
CA ILE A 126 -7.68 6.60 -13.43
C ILE A 126 -6.54 5.70 -12.98
N HIS A 127 -6.67 4.40 -13.22
CA HIS A 127 -5.55 3.47 -13.03
C HIS A 127 -4.33 4.02 -13.76
N PRO A 128 -3.15 4.07 -13.11
CA PRO A 128 -1.94 4.48 -13.81
C PRO A 128 -1.75 3.53 -14.99
N LYS A 129 -1.70 4.08 -16.21
CA LYS A 129 -1.39 3.29 -17.41
C LYS A 129 -0.01 2.69 -17.20
N THR A 130 0.04 1.39 -16.94
CA THR A 130 1.29 0.63 -16.95
C THR A 130 1.85 0.76 -18.36
N SER A 131 2.87 1.61 -18.54
CA SER A 131 3.58 1.68 -19.81
C SER A 131 4.33 0.37 -19.98
N VAL A 132 3.73 -0.58 -20.69
CA VAL A 132 4.40 -1.78 -21.18
C VAL A 132 5.64 -1.33 -21.94
N LEU A 133 6.81 -1.80 -21.51
CA LEU A 133 8.09 -1.57 -22.18
C LEU A 133 8.07 -2.25 -23.57
N PRO A 134 8.46 -1.58 -24.66
CA PRO A 134 8.67 -2.23 -25.94
C PRO A 134 10.02 -2.97 -25.89
N GLY A 135 10.03 -4.29 -26.15
CA GLY A 135 11.29 -5.04 -26.25
C GLY A 135 11.24 -6.54 -25.99
N GLN A 136 10.11 -7.22 -26.19
CA GLN A 136 10.08 -8.68 -26.29
C GLN A 136 9.90 -9.12 -27.74
N ASP A 137 10.94 -8.88 -28.55
CA ASP A 137 11.16 -9.64 -29.78
C ASP A 137 12.21 -10.71 -29.45
N ALA A 138 11.75 -11.88 -29.03
CA ALA A 138 12.55 -13.11 -29.10
C ALA A 138 11.85 -14.06 -30.09
N ARG A 139 11.86 -13.68 -31.36
CA ARG A 139 11.58 -14.59 -32.47
C ARG A 139 12.78 -15.52 -32.65
N THR A 140 12.55 -16.79 -32.36
CA THR A 140 12.93 -17.96 -33.16
C THR A 140 14.17 -17.81 -34.06
N LEU A 141 15.27 -18.46 -33.70
CA LEU A 141 16.09 -19.14 -34.69
C LEU A 141 16.48 -20.53 -34.18
N ASN A 142 15.96 -21.49 -34.93
CA ASN A 142 16.21 -22.91 -34.93
C ASN A 142 17.57 -23.21 -35.62
N VAL A 143 18.08 -24.42 -35.35
CA VAL A 143 19.03 -25.23 -36.15
C VAL A 143 20.54 -24.99 -35.93
N PRO A 144 21.41 -26.04 -35.95
CA PRO A 144 21.17 -27.49 -36.14
C PRO A 144 21.32 -28.36 -34.90
#